data_AF-A0A7Y6YWV0-F1
#
_entry.id   AF-A0A7Y6YWV0-F1
#
_cell.length_a   1.000
_cell.length_b   1.000
_cell.length_c   1.000
_cell.angle_alpha   90.00
_cell.angle_beta   90.00
_cell.angle_gamma   90.00
#
_symmetry.space_group_name_H-M   'P 1'
#
loop_
_entity.id
_entity.type
_entity.pdbx_description
1 polymer ?
#
loop_
_entity_poly.entity_id
_entity_poly.type
_entity_poly.pdbx_seq_one_letter_code
_entity_poly.pdbx_strand_id
1 'polypeptide(L)'
;MIPELPNKLFSNGRSVLSKFGYVHFEDGQTRNDWAEMWEHLRADFPLPKGDVPTYDTLSDDLVGAAQEYMKIRLLADHYLDECERLHVSIYNGSIETNLVEKYAQARDRYEHSVEDFGEAREKMQALLTKRAA
;
A
#
# COMPACT_ATOMS: atom_id res chain seq x y z
N MET A 1 7.05 -27.71 3.54
CA MET A 1 5.60 -27.44 3.50
C MET A 1 5.38 -26.23 4.39
N ILE A 2 4.99 -25.07 3.85
CA ILE A 2 4.80 -23.85 4.65
C ILE A 2 3.48 -24.01 5.41
N PRO A 3 3.45 -23.84 6.75
CA PRO A 3 2.20 -23.90 7.49
C PRO A 3 1.26 -22.78 7.00
N GLU A 4 0.06 -23.15 6.56
CA GLU A 4 -0.98 -22.15 6.29
C GLU A 4 -1.33 -21.43 7.59
N LEU A 5 -1.24 -20.10 7.57
CA LEU A 5 -1.70 -19.27 8.68
C LEU A 5 -3.21 -19.50 8.87
N PRO A 6 -3.70 -19.71 10.11
CA PRO A 6 -5.11 -20.04 10.36
C PRO A 6 -6.06 -18.85 10.15
N ASN A 7 -5.51 -17.70 9.80
CA ASN A 7 -6.27 -16.48 9.61
C ASN A 7 -6.47 -16.29 8.10
N LYS A 8 -7.65 -16.69 7.60
CA LYS A 8 -8.01 -16.64 6.16
C LYS A 8 -7.93 -15.24 5.54
N LEU A 9 -7.83 -14.19 6.37
CA LEU A 9 -7.51 -12.82 5.96
C LEU A 9 -6.04 -12.65 5.50
N PHE A 10 -5.11 -13.40 6.10
CA PHE A 10 -3.66 -13.25 5.92
C PHE A 10 -3.05 -14.23 4.93
N SER A 11 -3.70 -15.38 4.68
CA SER A 11 -3.32 -16.28 3.57
C SER A 11 -3.45 -15.60 2.20
N ASN A 12 -4.27 -14.54 2.10
CA ASN A 12 -4.44 -13.75 0.89
C ASN A 12 -3.52 -12.51 0.85
N GLY A 13 -3.00 -12.01 1.98
CA GLY A 13 -2.22 -10.77 2.08
C GLY A 13 -0.92 -10.78 1.27
N ARG A 14 -0.11 -11.85 1.41
CA ARG A 14 1.10 -12.09 0.60
C ARG A 14 0.84 -12.12 -0.91
N SER A 15 -0.37 -12.48 -1.35
CA SER A 15 -0.76 -12.50 -2.76
C SER A 15 -1.24 -11.14 -3.27
N VAL A 16 -1.62 -10.21 -2.38
CA VAL A 16 -2.11 -8.89 -2.81
C VAL A 16 -0.94 -8.01 -3.25
N LEU A 17 0.17 -7.99 -2.51
CA LEU A 17 1.34 -7.17 -2.86
C LEU A 17 2.00 -7.61 -4.18
N SER A 18 2.16 -8.91 -4.42
CA SER A 18 2.69 -9.41 -5.70
C SER A 18 1.82 -9.04 -6.91
N LYS A 19 0.49 -8.87 -6.74
CA LYS A 19 -0.41 -8.41 -7.81
C LYS A 19 -0.21 -6.94 -8.19
N PHE A 20 0.45 -6.15 -7.34
CA PHE A 20 0.88 -4.78 -7.64
C PHE A 20 2.35 -4.69 -8.05
N GLY A 21 2.97 -5.82 -8.45
CA GLY A 21 4.34 -5.87 -8.98
C GLY A 21 5.45 -5.71 -7.94
N TYR A 22 5.19 -5.95 -6.66
CA TYR A 22 6.21 -5.88 -5.62
C TYR A 22 7.37 -6.86 -5.87
N VAL A 23 8.52 -6.34 -6.30
CA VAL A 23 9.84 -6.83 -5.93
C VAL A 23 10.18 -6.14 -4.62
N HIS A 24 10.71 -6.85 -3.62
CA HIS A 24 11.18 -6.24 -2.37
C HIS A 24 12.03 -5.00 -2.69
N PHE A 25 11.62 -3.83 -2.17
CA PHE A 25 12.46 -2.65 -2.19
C PHE A 25 13.66 -2.91 -1.29
N GLU A 26 14.78 -3.30 -1.88
CA GLU A 26 16.08 -3.06 -1.27
C GLU A 26 16.34 -1.54 -1.33
N ASP A 27 16.94 -1.00 -0.25
CA ASP A 27 17.20 0.43 -0.10
C ASP A 27 17.85 1.03 -1.37
N GLY A 28 17.18 2.03 -1.96
CA GLY A 28 17.72 2.81 -3.08
C GLY A 28 17.21 2.45 -4.48
N GLN A 29 16.24 1.53 -4.64
CA GLN A 29 15.59 1.29 -5.94
C GLN A 29 14.44 2.28 -6.20
N THR A 30 14.57 3.11 -7.24
CA THR A 30 13.47 3.89 -7.81
C THR A 30 12.64 3.00 -8.73
N ARG A 31 11.36 2.81 -8.40
CA ARG A 31 10.39 2.21 -9.33
C ARG A 31 10.23 3.13 -10.55
N ASN A 32 10.50 2.59 -11.74
CA ASN A 32 10.30 3.28 -13.02
C ASN A 32 8.91 2.98 -13.64
N ASP A 33 8.02 2.28 -12.93
CA ASP A 33 6.75 1.74 -13.42
C ASP A 33 5.51 2.44 -12.84
N TRP A 34 5.60 3.75 -12.57
CA TRP A 34 4.48 4.55 -12.05
C TRP A 34 3.18 4.37 -12.83
N ALA A 35 3.26 4.19 -14.15
CA ALA A 35 2.09 3.95 -14.99
C ALA A 35 1.39 2.63 -14.70
N GLU A 36 2.15 1.55 -14.47
CA GLU A 36 1.62 0.23 -14.12
C GLU A 36 1.00 0.25 -12.73
N MET A 37 1.69 0.85 -11.75
CA MET A 37 1.16 0.99 -10.40
C MET A 37 -0.14 1.81 -10.39
N TRP A 38 -0.16 2.93 -11.11
CA TRP A 38 -1.35 3.77 -11.22
C TRP A 38 -2.52 2.98 -11.79
N GLU A 39 -2.32 2.16 -12.84
CA GLU A 39 -3.38 1.38 -13.47
C GLU A 39 -4.13 0.49 -12.47
N HIS A 40 -3.42 -0.11 -11.53
CA HIS A 40 -4.05 -0.93 -10.48
C HIS A 40 -4.82 -0.10 -9.46
N LEU A 41 -4.41 1.14 -9.23
CA LEU A 41 -4.95 2.01 -8.19
C LEU A 41 -6.03 2.97 -8.67
N ARG A 42 -6.22 3.14 -9.98
CA ARG A 42 -7.30 3.98 -10.53
C ARG A 42 -8.69 3.54 -10.03
N ALA A 43 -8.86 2.27 -9.70
CA ALA A 43 -10.09 1.71 -9.17
C ALA A 43 -10.39 2.10 -7.71
N ASP A 44 -9.42 2.67 -6.98
CA ASP A 44 -9.60 3.11 -5.60
C ASP A 44 -10.45 4.40 -5.52
N PHE A 45 -10.64 5.08 -6.65
CA PHE A 45 -11.45 6.29 -6.76
C PHE A 45 -12.87 5.94 -7.22
N PRO A 46 -13.92 6.40 -6.51
CA PRO A 46 -15.31 6.13 -6.84
C PRO A 46 -15.81 7.04 -7.98
N LEU A 47 -15.06 7.09 -9.08
CA LEU A 47 -15.38 7.84 -10.29
C LEU A 47 -15.57 6.87 -11.46
N PRO A 48 -16.37 7.23 -12.49
CA PRO A 48 -16.48 6.46 -13.71
C PRO A 48 -15.10 6.14 -14.33
N LYS A 49 -14.95 4.97 -14.96
CA LYS A 49 -13.68 4.46 -15.53
C LYS A 49 -13.01 5.41 -16.56
N GLY A 50 -13.76 6.37 -17.11
CA GLY A 50 -13.25 7.41 -18.02
C GLY A 50 -12.79 8.69 -17.32
N ASP A 51 -13.19 8.91 -16.07
CA ASP A 51 -12.95 10.15 -15.34
C ASP A 51 -11.63 10.10 -14.55
N VAL A 52 -11.14 8.88 -14.27
CA VAL A 52 -9.78 8.65 -13.77
C VAL A 52 -8.84 8.38 -14.95
N PRO A 53 -8.03 9.35 -15.39
CA PRO A 53 -7.14 9.22 -16.55
C PRO A 53 -6.06 8.17 -16.32
N THR A 54 -5.54 7.59 -17.40
CA THR A 54 -4.30 6.79 -17.34
C THR A 54 -3.12 7.69 -16.99
N TYR A 55 -2.04 7.10 -16.46
CA TYR A 55 -0.92 7.87 -15.94
C TYR A 55 -0.31 8.82 -16.98
N ASP A 56 -0.13 8.33 -18.21
CA ASP A 56 0.44 9.10 -19.33
C ASP A 56 -0.46 10.26 -19.80
N THR A 57 -1.71 10.31 -19.33
CA THR A 57 -2.68 11.36 -19.67
C THR A 57 -3.00 12.27 -18.49
N LEU A 58 -2.30 12.11 -17.36
CA LEU A 58 -2.35 13.05 -16.24
C LEU A 58 -1.72 14.38 -16.67
N SER A 59 -2.32 15.50 -16.24
CA SER A 59 -1.65 16.80 -16.30
C SER A 59 -0.51 16.88 -15.28
N ASP A 60 0.47 17.75 -15.49
CA ASP A 60 1.63 17.90 -14.60
C ASP A 60 1.24 18.05 -13.11
N ASP A 61 0.22 18.85 -12.82
CA ASP A 61 -0.31 19.03 -11.44
C ASP A 61 -0.87 17.74 -10.83
N LEU A 62 -1.42 16.84 -11.65
CA LEU A 62 -1.97 15.56 -11.21
C LEU A 62 -0.91 14.47 -11.14
N VAL A 63 0.15 14.54 -11.95
CA VAL A 63 1.26 13.59 -11.90
C VAL A 63 1.92 13.61 -10.52
N GLY A 64 2.20 14.80 -9.99
CA GLY A 64 2.78 14.94 -8.65
C GLY A 64 1.90 14.35 -7.56
N ALA A 65 0.59 14.66 -7.59
CA ALA A 65 -0.38 14.14 -6.63
C ALA A 65 -0.56 12.61 -6.74
N ALA A 66 -0.59 12.07 -7.96
CA ALA A 66 -0.66 10.63 -8.20
C ALA A 66 0.59 9.91 -7.68
N GLN A 67 1.78 10.46 -7.94
CA GLN A 67 3.04 9.90 -7.41
C GLN A 67 3.07 9.91 -5.89
N GLU A 68 2.60 10.98 -5.25
CA GLU A 68 2.55 11.06 -3.79
C GLU A 68 1.58 10.03 -3.20
N TYR A 69 0.37 9.95 -3.77
CA TYR A 69 -0.61 8.92 -3.40
C TYR A 69 -0.05 7.50 -3.53
N MET A 70 0.65 7.21 -4.63
CA MET A 70 1.29 5.92 -4.84
C MET A 70 2.41 5.64 -3.83
N LYS A 71 3.27 6.61 -3.51
CA LYS A 71 4.31 6.44 -2.49
C LYS A 71 3.72 6.13 -1.12
N ILE A 72 2.68 6.84 -0.71
CA ILE A 72 2.01 6.63 0.58
C ILE A 72 1.38 5.24 0.62
N ARG A 73 0.76 4.79 -0.49
CA ARG A 73 0.28 3.41 -0.61
C ARG A 73 1.41 2.38 -0.43
N LEU A 74 2.57 2.61 -1.06
CA LEU A 74 3.71 1.71 -0.90
C LEU A 74 4.20 1.63 0.55
N LEU A 75 4.17 2.76 1.25
CA LEU A 75 4.58 2.83 2.64
C LEU A 75 3.62 2.05 3.55
N ALA A 76 2.30 2.16 3.32
CA ALA A 76 1.30 1.41 4.07
C ALA A 76 1.45 -0.11 3.87
N ASP A 77 1.64 -0.53 2.61
CA ASP A 77 1.92 -1.92 2.26
C ASP A 77 3.21 -2.45 2.92
N HIS A 78 4.28 -1.63 2.96
CA HIS A 78 5.53 -1.98 3.62
C HIS A 78 5.35 -2.22 5.13
N TYR A 79 4.63 -1.34 5.83
CA TYR A 79 4.37 -1.51 7.26
C TYR A 79 3.42 -2.68 7.54
N LEU A 80 2.49 -2.98 6.63
CA LEU A 80 1.68 -4.18 6.72
C LEU A 80 2.56 -5.45 6.63
N ASP A 81 3.48 -5.53 5.67
CA ASP A 81 4.42 -6.65 5.57
C ASP A 81 5.27 -6.80 6.84
N GLU A 82 5.76 -5.69 7.41
CA GLU A 82 6.50 -5.72 8.67
C GLU A 82 5.65 -6.31 9.82
N CYS A 83 4.40 -5.87 9.96
CA CYS A 83 3.46 -6.40 10.94
C CYS A 83 3.24 -7.91 10.74
N GLU A 84 3.04 -8.35 9.49
CA GLU A 84 2.85 -9.76 9.16
C GLU A 84 4.07 -10.61 9.53
N ARG A 85 5.28 -10.17 9.18
CA ARG A 85 6.52 -10.88 9.53
C ARG A 85 6.69 -11.03 11.03
N LEU A 86 6.41 -9.97 11.79
CA LEU A 86 6.49 -10.00 13.25
C LEU A 86 5.42 -10.90 13.87
N HIS A 87 4.19 -10.84 13.36
CA HIS A 87 3.10 -11.73 13.79
C HIS A 87 3.43 -13.21 13.58
N VAL A 88 3.95 -13.55 12.39
CA VAL A 88 4.40 -14.91 12.06
C VAL A 88 5.54 -15.34 12.99
N SER A 89 6.47 -14.44 13.31
CA SER A 89 7.59 -14.72 14.22
C SER A 89 7.11 -15.01 15.64
N ILE A 90 6.13 -14.24 16.15
CA ILE A 90 5.50 -14.48 17.45
C ILE A 90 4.76 -15.83 17.46
N TYR A 91 4.02 -16.13 16.39
CA TYR A 91 3.21 -17.35 16.30
C TYR A 91 4.06 -18.64 16.21
N ASN A 92 5.14 -18.62 15.43
CA ASN A 92 6.01 -19.78 15.23
C ASN A 92 7.07 -19.96 16.33
N GLY A 93 7.36 -18.90 17.09
CA GLY A 93 8.33 -18.89 18.17
C GLY A 93 7.70 -19.06 19.55
N SER A 94 8.49 -18.81 20.60
CA SER A 94 7.95 -18.55 21.93
C SER A 94 7.52 -17.08 22.01
N ILE A 95 6.47 -16.79 22.79
CA ILE A 95 6.06 -15.39 23.03
C ILE A 95 7.15 -14.70 23.85
N GLU A 96 8.00 -13.95 23.16
CA GLU A 96 9.03 -13.11 23.76
C GLU A 96 8.53 -11.68 23.89
N THR A 97 8.68 -11.08 25.07
CA THR A 97 8.25 -9.69 25.34
C THR A 97 8.77 -8.71 24.30
N ASN A 98 10.05 -8.81 23.93
CA ASN A 98 10.66 -7.96 22.91
C ASN A 98 10.02 -8.09 21.52
N LEU A 99 9.57 -9.29 21.14
CA LEU A 99 8.89 -9.49 19.85
C LEU A 99 7.48 -8.90 19.87
N VAL A 100 6.77 -9.04 20.99
CA VAL A 100 5.44 -8.43 21.19
C VAL A 100 5.54 -6.90 21.15
N GLU A 101 6.53 -6.30 21.80
CA GLU A 101 6.76 -4.86 21.77
C GLU A 101 7.08 -4.34 20.36
N LYS A 102 7.94 -5.05 19.61
CA LYS A 102 8.24 -4.72 18.21
C LYS A 102 6.99 -4.80 17.34
N TYR A 103 6.17 -5.83 17.52
CA TYR A 103 4.90 -5.96 16.79
C TYR A 103 3.94 -4.82 17.11
N ALA A 104 3.82 -4.42 18.38
CA ALA A 104 2.98 -3.29 18.77
C ALA A 104 3.44 -1.98 18.08
N GLN A 105 4.74 -1.69 18.09
CA GLN A 105 5.29 -0.51 17.41
C GLN A 105 5.10 -0.55 15.90
N ALA A 106 5.26 -1.73 15.27
CA ALA A 106 5.01 -1.88 13.84
C ALA A 106 3.54 -1.66 13.50
N ARG A 107 2.62 -2.17 14.34
CA ARG A 107 1.18 -1.96 14.18
C ARG A 107 0.83 -0.47 14.29
N ASP A 108 1.39 0.24 15.26
CA ASP A 108 1.17 1.68 15.39
C ASP A 108 1.64 2.41 14.12
N ARG A 109 2.82 2.09 13.57
CA ARG A 109 3.28 2.67 12.29
C ARG A 109 2.34 2.38 11.13
N TYR A 110 1.86 1.13 11.04
CA TYR A 110 0.89 0.75 10.02
C TYR A 110 -0.42 1.54 10.16
N GLU A 111 -0.96 1.68 11.38
CA GLU A 111 -2.17 2.46 11.65
C GLU A 111 -2.04 3.90 11.16
N HIS A 112 -0.95 4.60 11.51
CA HIS A 112 -0.69 5.95 11.01
C HIS A 112 -0.59 6.00 9.48
N SER A 113 0.07 5.02 8.85
CA SER A 113 0.19 5.00 7.39
C SER A 113 -1.13 4.74 6.67
N VAL A 114 -2.08 4.04 7.30
CA VAL A 114 -3.44 3.85 6.76
C VAL A 114 -4.22 5.16 6.81
N GLU A 115 -4.05 5.95 7.88
CA GLU A 115 -4.62 7.30 7.97
C GLU A 115 -4.06 8.21 6.87
N ASP A 116 -2.72 8.26 6.72
CA ASP A 116 -2.05 9.01 5.66
C ASP A 116 -2.52 8.58 4.26
N PHE A 117 -2.69 7.27 4.04
CA PHE A 117 -3.21 6.74 2.77
C PHE A 117 -4.65 7.18 2.51
N GLY A 118 -5.49 7.17 3.54
CA GLY A 118 -6.86 7.69 3.49
C GLY A 118 -6.89 9.17 3.07
N GLU A 119 -6.07 10.00 3.72
CA GLU A 119 -5.96 11.42 3.38
C GLU A 119 -5.44 11.64 1.95
N ALA A 120 -4.42 10.89 1.53
CA ALA A 120 -3.86 11.00 0.19
C ALA A 120 -4.89 10.64 -0.88
N ARG A 121 -5.71 9.61 -0.62
CA ARG A 121 -6.83 9.23 -1.50
C ARG A 121 -7.84 10.35 -1.62
N GLU A 122 -8.24 10.96 -0.52
CA GLU A 122 -9.20 12.08 -0.53
C GLU A 122 -8.67 13.30 -1.28
N LYS A 123 -7.40 13.66 -1.05
CA LYS A 123 -6.71 14.74 -1.77
C LYS A 123 -6.69 14.47 -3.28
N MET A 124 -6.31 13.26 -3.71
CA MET A 124 -6.28 12.89 -5.12
C MET A 124 -7.69 12.84 -5.73
N GLN A 125 -8.68 12.32 -4.99
CA GLN A 125 -10.07 12.29 -5.43
C GLN A 125 -10.64 13.71 -5.65
N ALA A 126 -10.32 14.65 -4.77
CA ALA A 126 -10.76 16.04 -4.92
C ALA A 126 -10.20 16.68 -6.21
N LEU A 127 -8.93 16.41 -6.54
CA LEU A 127 -8.29 16.89 -7.76
C LEU A 127 -8.90 16.24 -9.01
N LEU A 128 -9.14 14.93 -8.98
CA LEU A 128 -9.79 14.20 -10.08
C LEU A 128 -11.23 14.69 -10.31
N THR A 129 -11.98 14.90 -9.24
CA THR A 129 -13.36 15.42 -9.30
C THR A 129 -13.40 16.83 -9.89
N LYS A 130 -12.47 17.71 -9.47
CA LYS A 130 -12.36 19.07 -10.03
C LYS A 130 -12.05 19.08 -11.53
N ARG A 131 -11.32 18.08 -12.02
CA ARG A 131 -11.03 17.91 -13.45
C ARG A 131 -12.23 17.40 -14.24
N ALA A 132 -13.06 16.55 -13.63
CA ALA A 132 -14.22 15.93 -14.29
C ALA A 132 -15.45 16.85 -14.33
N ALA A 133 -15.49 17.89 -13.49
CA ALA A 133 -16.53 18.92 -13.45
C ALA A 133 -16.28 20.04 -14.48
#